data_AF-A0A3N5SER5-F1
#
_entry.id   AF-A0A3N5SER5-F1
#
_cell.length_a   1.000
_cell.length_b   1.000
_cell.length_c   1.000
_cell.angle_alpha   90.00
_cell.angle_beta   90.00
_cell.angle_gamma   90.00
#
_symmetry.space_group_name_H-M   'P 1'
#
loop_
_entity.id
_entity.type
_entity.pdbx_description
1 polymer ?
#
loop_
_entity_poly.entity_id
_entity_poly.type
_entity_poly.pdbx_seq_one_letter_code
_entity_poly.pdbx_strand_id
1 'polypeptide(L)'
;MSTTIYLSIVDAVPTWVMLAPIFLCSIVGMAIIIERIVFFRRISHDYRLVVAGCLENVRAGKTQEARVLVSRYPGPISEVIDGFLSALPGDGAASRIIADLSSGAIRKIERHLGALSTIATISPMFGLLGTVTGMMKSFSGLTREGQFAHDLLARGIA
;
A
#
# COMPACT_ATOMS: atom_id res chain seq x y z
N MET A 1 7.02 -2.78 43.28
CA MET A 1 7.95 -3.74 42.66
C MET A 1 7.72 -3.88 41.15
N SER A 2 6.47 -3.98 40.67
CA SER A 2 6.18 -4.04 39.22
C SER A 2 6.51 -2.72 38.47
N THR A 3 6.15 -1.55 39.04
CA THR A 3 6.36 -0.23 38.41
C THR A 3 7.83 0.16 38.18
N THR A 4 8.73 -0.25 39.06
CA THR A 4 10.17 -0.01 38.94
C THR A 4 10.82 -0.81 37.81
N ILE A 5 10.30 -1.99 37.49
CA ILE A 5 10.76 -2.82 36.37
C ILE A 5 10.36 -2.17 35.03
N TYR A 6 9.13 -1.68 34.92
CA TYR A 6 8.67 -0.96 33.71
C TYR A 6 9.49 0.31 33.45
N LEU A 7 9.81 1.09 34.49
CA LEU A 7 10.64 2.30 34.38
C LEU A 7 12.07 1.97 33.91
N SER A 8 12.68 0.90 34.45
CA SER A 8 14.05 0.50 34.08
C SER A 8 14.15 -0.01 32.64
N ILE A 9 13.11 -0.70 32.14
CA ILE A 9 13.01 -1.13 30.74
C ILE A 9 12.89 0.08 29.82
N VAL A 10 12.00 1.04 30.13
CA VAL A 10 11.77 2.24 29.30
C VAL A 10 13.01 3.13 29.22
N ASP A 11 13.73 3.31 30.33
CA ASP A 11 15.00 4.04 30.34
C ASP A 11 16.10 3.32 29.54
N ALA A 12 16.12 1.99 29.57
CA ALA A 12 17.09 1.18 28.84
C ALA A 12 16.82 1.09 27.33
N VAL A 13 15.58 1.29 26.86
CA VAL A 13 15.28 1.31 25.42
C VAL A 13 15.84 2.59 24.80
N PRO A 14 16.84 2.47 23.90
CA PRO A 14 17.39 3.62 23.21
C PRO A 14 16.38 4.20 22.22
N THR A 15 16.36 5.53 22.08
CA THR A 15 15.44 6.25 21.19
C THR A 15 15.52 5.78 19.74
N TRP A 16 16.69 5.33 19.28
CA TRP A 16 16.89 4.77 17.94
C TRP A 16 16.17 3.44 17.72
N VAL A 17 16.00 2.61 18.75
CA VAL A 17 15.22 1.36 18.67
C VAL A 17 13.75 1.67 18.42
N MET A 18 13.27 2.78 18.96
CA MET A 18 11.88 3.19 18.84
C MET A 18 11.56 3.87 17.51
N LEU A 19 12.53 4.59 16.94
CA LEU A 19 12.42 5.19 15.60
C LEU A 19 12.64 4.16 14.47
N ALA A 20 13.35 3.07 14.74
CA ALA A 20 13.63 2.02 13.77
C ALA A 20 12.37 1.46 13.05
N PRO A 21 11.26 1.09 13.72
CA PRO A 21 10.06 0.60 13.03
C PRO A 21 9.41 1.66 12.12
N ILE A 22 9.40 2.93 12.53
CA ILE A 22 8.87 4.04 11.70
C ILE A 22 9.74 4.21 10.45
N PHE A 23 11.07 4.18 10.62
CA PHE A 23 12.01 4.28 9.52
C PHE A 23 11.88 3.11 8.54
N LEU A 24 11.71 1.89 9.05
CA LEU A 24 11.45 0.71 8.24
C LEU A 24 10.14 0.84 7.45
N CYS A 25 9.04 1.27 8.10
CA CYS A 25 7.77 1.54 7.45
C CYS A 25 7.90 2.57 6.32
N SER A 26 8.73 3.61 6.52
CA SER A 26 9.01 4.63 5.50
C SER A 26 9.72 4.04 4.27
N ILE A 27 10.76 3.23 4.48
CA ILE A 27 11.49 2.57 3.38
C ILE A 27 10.57 1.60 2.61
N VAL A 28 9.82 0.75 3.33
CA VAL A 28 8.91 -0.22 2.71
C VAL A 28 7.78 0.49 1.97
N GLY A 29 7.18 1.52 2.57
CA GLY A 29 6.15 2.33 1.94
C GLY A 29 6.65 3.00 0.66
N MET A 30 7.85 3.60 0.70
CA MET A 30 8.48 4.22 -0.47
C MET A 30 8.75 3.20 -1.58
N ALA A 31 9.28 2.02 -1.24
CA ALA A 31 9.54 0.96 -2.21
C ALA A 31 8.26 0.50 -2.92
N ILE A 32 7.15 0.33 -2.18
CA ILE A 32 5.84 0.01 -2.74
C ILE A 32 5.37 1.14 -3.66
N ILE A 33 5.45 2.41 -3.25
CA ILE A 33 5.02 3.54 -4.08
C ILE A 33 5.78 3.58 -5.41
N ILE A 34 7.11 3.37 -5.39
CA ILE A 34 7.94 3.36 -6.59
C ILE A 34 7.54 2.20 -7.52
N GLU A 35 7.41 0.98 -6.98
CA GLU A 35 6.96 -0.20 -7.75
C GLU A 35 5.62 0.08 -8.45
N ARG A 36 4.71 0.73 -7.72
CA ARG A 36 3.37 1.06 -8.22
C ARG A 36 3.38 2.14 -9.28
N ILE A 37 4.18 3.19 -9.12
CA ILE A 37 4.35 4.21 -10.15
C ILE A 37 4.91 3.57 -11.43
N VAL A 38 5.91 2.69 -11.32
CA VAL A 38 6.48 1.99 -12.49
C VAL A 38 5.44 1.07 -13.14
N PHE A 39 4.69 0.30 -12.33
CA PHE A 39 3.60 -0.55 -12.81
C PHE A 39 2.54 0.25 -13.58
N PHE A 40 2.04 1.34 -12.99
CA PHE A 40 1.05 2.18 -13.65
C PHE A 40 1.60 2.87 -14.88
N ARG A 41 2.85 3.37 -14.86
CA ARG A 41 3.47 3.96 -16.05
C ARG A 41 3.63 2.96 -17.19
N ARG A 42 3.91 1.68 -16.89
CA ARG A 42 3.99 0.61 -17.88
C ARG A 42 2.61 0.26 -18.48
N ILE A 43 1.56 0.41 -17.69
CA ILE A 43 0.15 0.16 -18.06
C ILE A 43 -0.54 1.48 -18.52
N SER A 44 0.14 2.62 -18.53
CA SER A 44 -0.44 3.92 -18.92
C SER A 44 -0.52 4.07 -20.44
N HIS A 45 -1.08 3.06 -21.11
CA HIS A 45 -1.58 3.18 -22.46
C HIS A 45 -3.04 3.66 -22.38
N ASP A 46 -3.52 4.32 -23.42
CA ASP A 46 -4.89 4.82 -23.49
C ASP A 46 -5.87 3.64 -23.69
N TYR A 47 -6.07 2.86 -22.63
CA TYR A 47 -6.95 1.69 -22.63
C TYR A 47 -8.38 2.04 -23.00
N ARG A 48 -8.81 3.29 -22.81
CA ARG A 48 -10.11 3.76 -23.30
C ARG A 48 -10.20 3.65 -24.82
N LEU A 49 -9.17 4.08 -25.53
CA LEU A 49 -9.11 3.99 -26.99
C LEU A 49 -9.07 2.54 -27.46
N VAL A 50 -8.29 1.69 -26.77
CA VAL A 50 -8.17 0.25 -27.07
C VAL A 50 -9.50 -0.47 -26.86
N VAL A 51 -10.17 -0.23 -25.73
CA VAL A 51 -11.48 -0.81 -25.41
C VAL A 51 -12.54 -0.34 -26.42
N ALA A 52 -12.55 0.96 -26.75
CA ALA A 52 -13.48 1.51 -27.74
C ALA A 52 -13.26 0.88 -29.13
N GLY A 53 -12.01 0.78 -29.60
CA GLY A 53 -11.67 0.15 -30.87
C GLY A 53 -11.98 -1.34 -30.89
N CYS A 54 -11.77 -2.06 -29.79
CA CYS A 54 -12.18 -3.46 -29.68
C CYS A 54 -13.70 -3.63 -29.73
N LEU A 55 -14.46 -2.79 -29.03
CA LEU A 55 -15.90 -2.86 -29.01
C LEU A 55 -16.50 -2.60 -30.40
N GLU A 56 -15.94 -1.64 -31.15
CA GLU A 56 -16.35 -1.36 -32.52
C GLU A 56 -16.09 -2.55 -33.46
N ASN A 57 -14.89 -3.15 -33.38
CA ASN A 57 -14.54 -4.33 -34.18
C ASN A 57 -15.40 -5.57 -33.84
N VAL A 58 -15.74 -5.77 -32.56
CA VAL A 58 -16.64 -6.85 -32.13
C VAL A 58 -18.05 -6.63 -32.66
N ARG A 59 -18.58 -5.39 -32.58
CA ARG A 59 -19.90 -5.04 -33.15
C ARG A 59 -19.96 -5.23 -34.67
N ALA A 60 -18.85 -4.99 -35.36
CA ALA A 60 -18.71 -5.22 -36.79
C ALA A 60 -18.53 -6.71 -37.17
N GLY A 61 -18.55 -7.63 -36.20
CA GLY A 61 -18.33 -9.07 -36.42
C GLY A 61 -16.87 -9.47 -36.68
N LYS A 62 -15.93 -8.53 -36.53
CA LYS A 62 -14.50 -8.72 -36.80
C LYS A 62 -13.72 -9.06 -35.52
N THR A 63 -14.08 -10.19 -34.90
CA THR A 63 -13.47 -10.67 -33.65
C THR A 63 -11.96 -10.91 -33.78
N GLN A 64 -11.49 -11.32 -34.95
CA GLN A 64 -10.07 -11.53 -35.21
C GLN A 64 -9.27 -10.21 -35.23
N GLU A 65 -9.81 -9.14 -35.80
CA GLU A 65 -9.18 -7.80 -35.80
C GLU A 65 -9.14 -7.23 -34.38
N ALA A 66 -10.21 -7.42 -33.61
CA ALA A 66 -10.23 -7.05 -32.19
C ALA A 66 -9.12 -7.77 -31.40
N ARG A 67 -8.90 -9.07 -31.66
CA ARG A 67 -7.86 -9.85 -30.97
C ARG A 67 -6.44 -9.37 -31.29
N VAL A 68 -6.18 -9.04 -32.55
CA VAL A 68 -4.90 -8.46 -32.98
C VAL A 68 -4.67 -7.10 -32.31
N LEU A 69 -5.72 -6.27 -32.20
CA LEU A 69 -5.63 -4.99 -31.52
C LEU A 69 -5.27 -5.16 -30.03
N VAL A 70 -5.93 -6.07 -29.31
CA VAL A 70 -5.65 -6.36 -27.89
C VAL A 70 -4.23 -6.88 -27.68
N SER A 71 -3.75 -7.75 -28.57
CA SER A 71 -2.42 -8.37 -28.45
C SER A 71 -1.25 -7.38 -28.47
N ARG A 72 -1.48 -6.17 -29.01
CA ARG A 72 -0.47 -5.09 -29.05
C ARG A 72 -0.30 -4.37 -27.70
N TYR A 73 -1.25 -4.52 -26.78
CA TYR A 73 -1.26 -3.81 -25.50
C TYR A 73 -1.16 -4.80 -24.34
N PRO A 74 0.03 -5.02 -23.74
CA PRO A 74 0.16 -5.91 -22.61
C PRO A 74 -0.40 -5.28 -21.33
N GLY A 75 -1.32 -5.98 -20.65
CA GLY A 75 -1.71 -5.62 -19.28
C GLY A 75 -2.91 -6.42 -18.74
N PRO A 76 -3.33 -6.15 -17.49
CA PRO A 76 -4.43 -6.88 -16.86
C PRO A 76 -5.76 -6.66 -17.59
N ILE A 77 -5.96 -5.48 -18.21
CA ILE A 77 -7.17 -5.16 -18.96
C ILE A 77 -7.22 -5.94 -20.30
N SER A 78 -6.07 -6.13 -20.96
CA SER A 78 -6.02 -6.88 -22.23
C SER A 78 -6.34 -8.36 -22.05
N GLU A 79 -5.91 -8.94 -20.91
CA GLU A 79 -6.23 -10.33 -20.53
C GLU A 79 -7.74 -10.55 -20.33
N VAL A 80 -8.42 -9.56 -19.74
CA VAL A 80 -9.90 -9.59 -19.60
C VAL A 80 -10.58 -9.49 -20.96
N ILE A 81 -10.11 -8.60 -21.85
CA ILE A 81 -10.70 -8.45 -23.19
C ILE A 81 -10.46 -9.70 -24.05
N ASP A 82 -9.27 -10.30 -24.00
CA ASP A 82 -9.00 -11.54 -24.76
C ASP A 82 -9.82 -12.74 -24.24
N GLY A 83 -10.03 -12.81 -22.92
CA GLY A 83 -10.95 -13.79 -22.33
C GLY A 83 -12.40 -13.57 -22.74
N PHE A 84 -12.85 -12.32 -22.81
CA PHE A 84 -14.17 -11.96 -23.36
C PHE A 84 -14.30 -12.41 -24.82
N LEU A 85 -13.31 -12.11 -25.65
CA LEU A 85 -13.31 -12.49 -27.07
C LEU A 85 -13.34 -14.00 -27.27
N SER A 86 -12.66 -14.75 -26.41
CA SER A 86 -12.62 -16.23 -26.44
C SER A 86 -13.91 -16.88 -25.96
N ALA A 87 -14.69 -16.19 -25.12
CA ALA A 87 -15.93 -16.70 -24.56
C ALA A 87 -17.20 -16.32 -25.37
N LEU A 88 -17.10 -15.38 -26.31
CA LEU A 88 -18.18 -15.00 -27.24
C LEU A 88 -18.87 -16.18 -27.97
N PRO A 89 -18.18 -17.26 -28.38
CA PRO A 89 -18.82 -18.39 -29.05
C PRO A 89 -19.56 -19.38 -28.12
N GLY A 90 -19.44 -19.22 -26.80
CA GLY A 90 -19.87 -20.22 -25.81
C GLY A 90 -21.17 -19.89 -25.09
N ASP A 91 -22.03 -20.91 -24.93
CA ASP A 91 -23.34 -20.80 -24.32
C ASP A 91 -23.25 -20.66 -22.79
N GLY A 92 -23.65 -19.51 -22.25
CA GLY A 92 -23.90 -19.26 -20.81
C GLY A 92 -22.68 -19.10 -19.86
N ALA A 93 -21.51 -19.67 -20.18
CA ALA A 93 -20.34 -19.64 -19.28
C ALA A 93 -19.50 -18.34 -19.36
N ALA A 94 -19.72 -17.51 -20.40
CA ALA A 94 -18.92 -16.31 -20.65
C ALA A 94 -18.93 -15.33 -19.46
N SER A 95 -20.09 -15.10 -18.85
CA SER A 95 -20.24 -14.17 -17.73
C SER A 95 -19.39 -14.58 -16.51
N ARG A 96 -19.30 -15.88 -16.21
CA ARG A 96 -18.47 -16.39 -15.11
C ARG A 96 -16.99 -16.22 -15.39
N ILE A 97 -16.55 -16.57 -16.61
CA ILE A 97 -15.14 -16.44 -17.02
C ILE A 97 -14.70 -14.97 -16.98
N ILE A 98 -15.55 -14.05 -17.46
CA ILE A 98 -15.27 -12.61 -17.42
C ILE A 98 -15.19 -12.11 -15.97
N ALA A 99 -16.10 -12.54 -15.10
CA ALA A 99 -16.08 -12.16 -13.69
C ALA A 99 -14.79 -12.61 -12.98
N ASP A 100 -14.35 -13.85 -13.24
CA ASP A 100 -13.11 -14.38 -12.67
C ASP A 100 -11.87 -13.64 -13.18
N LEU A 101 -11.78 -13.41 -14.50
CA LEU A 101 -10.68 -12.66 -15.11
C LEU A 101 -10.65 -11.20 -14.62
N SER A 102 -11.81 -10.57 -14.49
CA SER A 102 -11.94 -9.20 -13.97
C SER A 102 -11.50 -9.14 -12.50
N SER A 103 -11.91 -10.10 -11.68
CA SER A 103 -11.44 -10.22 -10.30
C SER A 103 -9.93 -10.41 -10.23
N GLY A 104 -9.36 -11.26 -11.09
CA GLY A 104 -7.91 -11.46 -11.21
C GLY A 104 -7.17 -10.18 -11.61
N ALA A 105 -7.69 -9.43 -12.59
CA ALA A 105 -7.16 -8.15 -13.03
C ALA A 105 -7.19 -7.10 -11.92
N ILE A 106 -8.31 -6.97 -11.20
CA ILE A 106 -8.43 -6.08 -10.03
C ILE A 106 -7.38 -6.46 -8.99
N ARG A 107 -7.22 -7.75 -8.69
CA ARG A 107 -6.23 -8.23 -7.71
C ARG A 107 -4.78 -7.91 -8.11
N LYS A 108 -4.45 -8.00 -9.40
CA LYS A 108 -3.15 -7.57 -9.95
C LYS A 108 -2.98 -6.06 -9.81
N ILE A 109 -4.04 -5.30 -10.09
CA ILE A 109 -4.05 -3.85 -9.93
C ILE A 109 -4.03 -3.46 -8.46
N GLU A 110 -4.58 -4.19 -7.51
CA GLU A 110 -4.58 -3.82 -6.09
C GLU A 110 -3.39 -4.38 -5.32
N ARG A 111 -2.52 -5.14 -6.00
CA ARG A 111 -1.34 -5.75 -5.40
C ARG A 111 -0.52 -4.68 -4.66
N HIS A 112 -0.17 -5.00 -3.41
CA HIS A 112 0.59 -4.16 -2.47
C HIS A 112 -0.18 -2.97 -1.83
N LEU A 113 -1.38 -2.60 -2.32
CA LEU A 113 -2.18 -1.52 -1.69
C LEU A 113 -2.64 -1.89 -0.27
N GLY A 114 -2.99 -3.16 -0.03
CA GLY A 114 -3.35 -3.64 1.30
C GLY A 114 -2.23 -3.43 2.32
N ALA A 115 -0.99 -3.79 1.96
CA ALA A 115 0.17 -3.58 2.82
C ALA A 115 0.44 -2.09 3.08
N LEU A 116 0.29 -1.24 2.05
CA LEU A 116 0.44 0.21 2.19
C LEU A 116 -0.63 0.80 3.13
N SER A 117 -1.88 0.30 3.06
CA SER A 117 -2.96 0.67 3.97
C SER A 117 -2.64 0.29 5.41
N THR A 118 -2.12 -0.92 5.65
CA THR A 118 -1.70 -1.34 7.00
C THR A 118 -0.59 -0.45 7.54
N ILE A 119 0.41 -0.12 6.72
CA ILE A 119 1.51 0.78 7.12
C ILE A 119 0.97 2.18 7.44
N ALA A 120 0.04 2.70 6.63
CA ALA A 120 -0.57 4.01 6.86
C ALA A 120 -1.35 4.08 8.18
N THR A 121 -1.96 2.98 8.60
CA THR A 121 -2.71 2.90 9.87
C THR A 121 -1.80 2.72 11.08
N ILE A 122 -0.77 1.88 10.97
CA ILE A 122 0.09 1.54 12.12
C ILE A 122 1.18 2.60 12.35
N SER A 123 1.68 3.24 11.30
CA SER A 123 2.77 4.25 11.40
C SER A 123 2.46 5.39 12.40
N PRO A 124 1.27 6.02 12.40
CA PRO A 124 0.90 7.03 13.39
C PRO A 124 0.89 6.51 14.82
N MET A 125 0.51 5.25 15.03
CA MET A 125 0.48 4.65 16.37
C MET A 125 1.89 4.52 16.96
N PHE A 126 2.90 4.20 16.12
CA PHE A 126 4.29 4.21 16.56
C PHE A 126 4.80 5.63 16.90
N GLY A 127 4.37 6.64 16.14
CA GLY A 127 4.68 8.04 16.45
C GLY A 127 4.09 8.48 17.80
N LEU A 128 2.82 8.14 18.05
CA LEU A 128 2.16 8.42 19.33
C LEU A 128 2.81 7.66 20.50
N LEU A 129 3.23 6.42 20.28
CA LEU A 129 4.00 5.68 21.28
C LEU A 129 5.28 6.46 21.64
N GLY A 130 5.97 7.00 20.62
CA GLY A 130 7.16 7.84 20.77
C GLY A 130 6.93 9.02 21.69
N THR A 131 5.89 9.81 21.44
CA THR A 131 5.57 10.99 22.26
C THR A 131 5.21 10.61 23.69
N VAL A 132 4.46 9.53 23.91
CA VAL A 132 4.12 9.05 25.26
C VAL A 132 5.37 8.61 26.02
N THR A 133 6.28 7.85 25.40
CA THR A 133 7.51 7.42 26.07
C THR A 133 8.47 8.58 26.36
N GLY A 134 8.57 9.57 25.46
CA GLY A 134 9.35 10.79 25.68
C GLY A 134 8.83 11.59 26.88
N MET A 135 7.52 11.79 26.94
CA MET A 135 6.86 12.44 28.06
C MET A 135 7.06 11.68 29.39
N MET A 136 6.98 10.34 29.37
CA MET A 136 7.26 9.52 30.55
C MET A 136 8.70 9.70 31.05
N LYS A 137 9.68 9.74 30.14
CA LYS A 137 11.09 9.98 30.49
C LYS A 137 11.29 11.36 31.11
N SER A 138 10.68 12.41 30.55
CA SER A 138 10.74 13.77 31.11
C SER A 138 10.21 13.86 32.54
N PHE A 139 9.06 13.25 32.82
CA PHE A 139 8.49 13.25 34.18
C PHE A 139 9.30 12.39 35.16
N SER A 140 9.92 11.32 34.68
CA SER A 140 10.82 10.50 35.51
C SER A 140 12.09 11.29 35.91
N GLY A 141 12.66 12.10 35.00
CA GLY A 141 13.79 12.98 35.28
C GLY A 141 13.45 14.07 36.30
N LEU A 142 12.26 14.66 36.20
CA LEU A 142 11.74 15.64 37.17
C LEU A 142 11.71 15.08 38.61
N THR A 143 11.33 13.82 38.77
CA THR A 143 11.23 13.17 40.09
C THR A 143 12.62 12.90 40.69
N ARG A 144 13.68 12.81 39.87
CA ARG A 144 15.06 12.54 40.31
C ARG A 144 15.86 13.80 40.62
N GLU A 145 15.65 14.91 39.89
CA GLU A 145 16.49 16.10 39.96
C GLU A 145 15.82 17.33 40.61
N GLY A 146 14.51 17.29 40.89
CA GLY A 146 13.81 18.37 41.60
C GLY A 146 13.75 19.69 40.80
N GLN A 147 13.76 20.85 41.49
CA GLN A 147 13.49 22.19 40.93
C GLN A 147 14.34 22.60 39.70
N PHE A 148 15.47 21.94 39.42
CA PHE A 148 16.33 22.22 38.27
C PHE A 148 15.93 21.52 36.96
N ALA A 149 14.88 20.70 36.97
CA ALA A 149 14.47 19.89 35.81
C ALA A 149 13.62 20.63 34.75
N HIS A 150 13.51 21.96 34.80
CA HIS A 150 12.76 22.74 33.81
C HIS A 150 13.28 22.53 32.38
N ASP A 151 14.60 22.38 32.21
CA ASP A 151 15.24 22.15 30.90
C ASP A 151 15.02 20.70 30.39
N LEU A 152 14.96 19.72 31.30
CA LEU A 152 14.65 18.33 30.98
C LEU A 152 13.20 18.14 30.54
N LEU A 153 12.27 18.84 31.19
CA LEU A 153 10.87 18.84 30.78
C LEU A 153 10.70 19.43 29.38
N ALA A 154 11.34 20.57 29.11
CA ALA A 154 11.29 21.24 27.81
C ALA A 154 11.82 20.36 26.67
N ARG A 155 12.86 19.55 26.93
CA ARG A 155 13.47 18.67 25.92
C ARG A 155 12.63 17.46 25.50
N GLY A 156 11.73 16.94 26.34
CA GLY A 156 10.94 15.76 25.96
C GLY A 156 9.50 16.04 25.53
N ILE A 157 9.09 17.32 25.52
CA ILE A 157 7.84 17.79 24.88
C ILE A 157 8.08 18.45 23.50
N ALA A 158 9.32 18.83 23.19
CA ALA A 158 9.76 19.35 21.89
C ALA A 158 10.12 18.20 20.93
#